data_AF-A0A927IJB2-F1
#
_entry.id   AF-A0A927IJB2-F1
#
_cell.length_a   1.000
_cell.length_b   1.000
_cell.length_c   1.000
_cell.angle_alpha   90.00
_cell.angle_beta   90.00
_cell.angle_gamma   90.00
#
_symmetry.space_group_name_H-M   'P 1'
#
loop_
_entity.id
_entity.type
_entity.pdbx_description
1 polymer ?
#
loop_
_entity_poly.entity_id
_entity_poly.type
_entity_poly.pdbx_seq_one_letter_code
_entity_poly.pdbx_strand_id
1 'polypeptide(L)'
;MARKTNTANSSSHSSTLFWLFAIFITWIPIVNVVMVLYWAFAGDNPTRKNYFRAIIIWFLIGFALWLAFSLVGLAPAIVDFLDQKLNGSGSSEPQQ
;
A
#
# COMPACT_ATOMS: atom_id res chain seq x y z
N MET A 1 -25.96 27.72 38.86
CA MET A 1 -25.88 26.25 38.68
C MET A 1 -24.47 25.89 38.25
N ALA A 2 -23.71 25.17 39.09
CA ALA A 2 -22.31 24.84 38.81
C ALA A 2 -22.20 23.55 37.99
N ARG A 3 -21.62 23.61 36.79
CA ARG A 3 -21.25 22.43 35.99
C ARG A 3 -20.00 21.80 36.61
N LYS A 4 -20.16 20.77 37.43
CA LYS A 4 -19.04 19.89 37.79
C LYS A 4 -18.65 19.09 36.56
N THR A 5 -17.68 19.59 35.79
CA THR A 5 -17.00 18.76 34.79
C THR A 5 -16.03 17.86 35.54
N ASN A 6 -16.45 16.64 35.83
CA ASN A 6 -15.53 15.56 36.17
C ASN A 6 -14.71 15.26 34.92
N THR A 7 -13.62 16.02 34.71
CA THR A 7 -12.58 15.72 33.73
C THR A 7 -11.80 14.50 34.22
N ALA A 8 -12.40 13.32 34.03
CA ALA A 8 -11.74 12.05 34.21
C ALA A 8 -10.59 11.94 33.20
N ASN A 9 -9.36 12.00 33.71
CA ASN A 9 -8.10 11.55 33.11
C ASN A 9 -8.03 11.51 31.56
N SER A 10 -7.82 12.68 30.95
CA SER A 10 -7.55 12.82 29.52
C SER A 10 -6.05 12.67 29.20
N SER A 11 -5.53 11.46 29.32
CA SER A 11 -4.18 11.14 28.81
C SER A 11 -4.26 9.99 27.80
N SER A 12 -5.01 10.22 26.71
CA SER A 12 -4.95 9.38 25.50
C SER A 12 -3.65 9.60 24.72
N HIS A 13 -2.52 9.68 25.43
CA HIS A 13 -1.21 9.68 24.80
C HIS A 13 -0.99 8.29 24.23
N SER A 14 -0.80 8.21 22.92
CA SER A 14 -0.29 7.00 22.30
C SER A 14 1.04 6.69 22.97
N SER A 15 1.05 5.68 23.85
CA SER A 15 2.26 5.26 24.54
C SER A 15 3.33 4.94 23.52
N THR A 16 4.56 5.41 23.72
CA THR A 16 5.70 5.09 22.87
C THR A 16 5.85 3.58 22.68
N LEU A 17 5.45 2.79 23.68
CA LEU A 17 5.44 1.33 23.60
C LEU A 17 4.51 0.79 22.50
N PHE A 18 3.37 1.45 22.25
CA PHE A 18 2.51 1.07 21.14
C PHE A 18 3.22 1.28 19.80
N TRP A 19 3.92 2.40 19.62
CA TRP A 19 4.65 2.68 18.39
C TRP A 19 5.85 1.75 18.22
N LEU A 20 6.57 1.42 19.29
CA LEU A 20 7.61 0.39 19.28
C LEU A 20 7.05 -0.96 18.81
N PHE A 21 5.90 -1.38 19.35
CA PHE A 21 5.25 -2.63 18.95
C PHE A 21 4.73 -2.59 17.51
N ALA A 22 4.14 -1.48 17.09
CA ALA A 22 3.67 -1.29 15.71
C ALA A 22 4.82 -1.38 14.71
N ILE A 23 5.93 -0.70 14.99
CA ILE A 23 7.14 -0.78 14.16
C ILE A 23 7.67 -2.22 14.17
N PHE A 24 7.77 -2.89 15.32
CA PHE A 24 8.22 -4.29 15.39
C PHE A 24 7.40 -5.22 14.50
N ILE A 25 6.08 -5.12 14.51
CA ILE A 25 5.19 -5.91 13.65
C ILE A 25 5.42 -5.61 12.17
N THR A 26 5.72 -4.36 11.80
CA THR A 26 5.91 -3.99 10.39
C THR A 26 7.08 -4.71 9.72
N TRP A 27 8.06 -5.20 10.50
CA TRP A 27 9.15 -6.04 9.98
C TRP A 27 8.70 -7.44 9.56
N ILE A 28 7.53 -7.91 10.04
CA ILE A 28 6.95 -9.19 9.67
C ILE A 28 5.90 -8.96 8.58
N PRO A 29 6.19 -9.25 7.30
CA PRO A 29 5.39 -8.77 6.16
C PRO A 29 3.94 -9.25 6.18
N ILE A 30 3.70 -10.52 6.51
CA ILE A 30 2.34 -11.10 6.54
C ILE A 30 1.53 -10.52 7.70
N VAL A 31 2.12 -10.42 8.89
CA VAL A 31 1.44 -9.90 10.09
C VAL A 31 1.15 -8.40 9.94
N ASN A 32 2.06 -7.66 9.31
CA ASN A 32 1.90 -6.23 9.03
C ASN A 32 0.58 -5.94 8.32
N VAL A 33 0.28 -6.66 7.23
CA VAL A 33 -0.96 -6.44 6.46
C VAL A 33 -2.20 -6.68 7.33
N VAL A 34 -2.24 -7.80 8.06
CA VAL A 34 -3.38 -8.12 8.94
C VAL A 34 -3.54 -7.07 10.04
N MET A 35 -2.45 -6.63 10.66
CA MET A 35 -2.52 -5.64 11.73
C MET A 35 -2.90 -4.24 11.25
N VAL A 36 -2.43 -3.82 10.08
CA VAL A 36 -2.85 -2.55 9.46
C VAL A 36 -4.36 -2.56 9.24
N LEU A 37 -4.92 -3.66 8.73
CA LEU A 37 -6.38 -3.79 8.54
C LEU A 37 -7.11 -3.78 9.90
N TYR A 38 -6.64 -4.56 10.87
CA TYR A 38 -7.22 -4.60 12.22
C TYR A 38 -7.28 -3.20 12.83
N TRP A 39 -6.18 -2.44 12.83
CA TRP A 39 -6.16 -1.10 13.41
C TRP A 39 -6.91 -0.05 12.57
N ALA A 40 -6.99 -0.21 11.24
CA ALA A 40 -7.76 0.67 10.37
C ALA A 40 -9.28 0.55 10.56
N PHE A 41 -9.78 -0.65 10.94
CA PHE A 41 -11.21 -0.92 11.07
C PHE A 41 -11.68 -1.10 12.51
N ALA A 42 -10.97 -1.89 13.31
CA ALA A 42 -11.32 -2.26 14.69
C ALA A 42 -10.51 -1.48 15.75
N GLY A 43 -9.66 -0.54 15.34
CA GLY A 43 -8.87 0.28 16.27
C GLY A 43 -9.75 1.14 17.21
N ASP A 44 -9.42 1.12 18.49
CA ASP A 44 -10.14 1.81 19.58
C ASP A 44 -9.87 3.32 19.66
N ASN A 45 -8.75 3.79 19.09
CA ASN A 45 -8.39 5.21 19.09
C ASN A 45 -8.59 5.84 17.70
N PRO A 46 -9.36 6.94 17.59
CA PRO A 46 -9.70 7.54 16.30
C PRO A 46 -8.47 8.07 15.53
N THR A 47 -7.47 8.62 16.23
CA THR A 47 -6.24 9.13 15.61
C THR A 47 -5.40 8.00 15.01
N ARG A 48 -5.22 6.89 15.75
CA ARG A 48 -4.50 5.70 15.24
C ARG A 48 -5.22 5.08 14.06
N LYS A 49 -6.54 4.99 14.15
CA LYS A 49 -7.39 4.46 13.07
C LYS A 49 -7.24 5.28 11.79
N ASN A 50 -7.21 6.61 11.89
CA ASN A 50 -6.98 7.48 10.74
C ASN A 50 -5.59 7.28 10.11
N TYR A 51 -4.55 7.12 10.94
CA TYR A 51 -3.20 6.83 10.45
C TYR A 51 -3.13 5.55 9.61
N PHE A 52 -3.70 4.43 10.09
CA PHE A 52 -3.68 3.17 9.33
C PHE A 52 -4.57 3.19 8.08
N ARG A 53 -5.68 3.95 8.10
CA ARG A 53 -6.46 4.21 6.89
C ARG A 53 -5.66 4.99 5.85
N ALA A 54 -4.89 6.00 6.28
CA ALA A 54 -4.01 6.74 5.38
C ALA A 54 -2.92 5.84 4.77
N ILE A 55 -2.36 4.89 5.52
CA ILE A 55 -1.42 3.89 4.99
C ILE A 55 -2.07 3.07 3.88
N ILE A 56 -3.31 2.59 4.06
CA ILE A 56 -4.04 1.82 3.04
C ILE A 56 -4.22 2.66 1.76
N ILE A 57 -4.58 3.94 1.91
CA ILE A 57 -4.73 4.86 0.78
C ILE A 57 -3.39 5.06 0.06
N TRP A 58 -2.30 5.29 0.79
CA TRP A 58 -0.96 5.42 0.21
C TRP A 58 -0.51 4.14 -0.51
N PHE A 59 -0.85 2.97 0.04
CA PHE A 59 -0.58 1.70 -0.61
C PHE A 59 -1.34 1.57 -1.94
N LEU A 60 -2.62 1.94 -1.97
CA LEU A 60 -3.43 1.96 -3.20
C LEU A 60 -2.86 2.93 -4.24
N ILE A 61 -2.45 4.13 -3.82
CA ILE A 61 -1.81 5.12 -4.69
C ILE A 61 -0.49 4.57 -5.25
N GLY A 62 0.38 4.03 -4.38
CA GLY A 62 1.65 3.44 -4.79
C GLY A 62 1.47 2.27 -5.76
N PHE A 63 0.47 1.41 -5.51
CA PHE A 63 0.12 0.31 -6.39
C PHE A 63 -0.38 0.80 -7.76
N ALA A 64 -1.25 1.81 -7.78
CA ALA A 64 -1.74 2.41 -9.02
C ALA A 64 -0.61 3.03 -9.85
N LEU A 65 0.33 3.75 -9.20
CA LEU A 65 1.51 4.31 -9.84
C LEU A 65 2.42 3.21 -10.39
N TRP A 66 2.72 2.18 -9.58
CA TRP A 66 3.54 1.05 -10.01
C TRP A 66 2.94 0.35 -11.24
N LEU A 67 1.62 0.15 -11.27
CA LEU A 67 0.92 -0.41 -12.42
C LEU A 67 1.05 0.49 -13.66
N ALA A 68 0.85 1.81 -13.50
CA ALA A 68 0.98 2.76 -14.61
C ALA A 68 2.40 2.76 -15.21
N PHE A 69 3.44 2.81 -14.37
CA PHE A 69 4.83 2.75 -14.84
C PHE A 69 5.19 1.40 -15.45
N SER A 70 4.68 0.29 -14.91
CA SER A 70 4.91 -1.05 -15.44
C SER A 70 4.32 -1.20 -16.84
N LEU A 71 3.13 -0.65 -17.09
CA LEU A 71 2.52 -0.66 -18.41
C LEU A 71 3.33 0.15 -19.42
N VAL A 72 3.78 1.35 -19.05
CA VAL A 72 4.61 2.20 -19.95
C VAL A 72 5.96 1.55 -20.25
N GLY A 73 6.62 0.95 -19.24
CA GLY A 73 7.93 0.34 -19.40
C GLY A 73 7.93 -1.02 -20.11
N LEU A 74 6.91 -1.85 -19.88
CA LEU A 74 6.81 -3.19 -20.47
C LEU A 74 6.15 -3.18 -21.86
N ALA A 75 5.28 -2.21 -22.15
CA ALA A 75 4.57 -2.11 -23.43
C ALA A 75 5.48 -2.19 -24.67
N PRO A 76 6.59 -1.42 -24.79
CA PRO A 76 7.43 -1.51 -25.99
C PRO A 76 8.04 -2.89 -26.19
N ALA A 77 8.48 -3.57 -25.12
CA ALA A 77 9.00 -4.93 -25.21
C ALA A 77 7.92 -5.94 -25.66
N ILE A 78 6.67 -5.75 -25.26
CA ILE A 78 5.55 -6.57 -25.71
C ILE A 78 5.25 -6.31 -27.19
N VAL A 79 5.25 -5.05 -27.63
CA VAL A 79 5.01 -4.68 -29.03
C VAL A 79 6.09 -5.26 -29.94
N ASP A 80 7.37 -5.10 -29.57
CA ASP A 80 8.50 -5.64 -30.33
C ASP A 80 8.42 -7.17 -30.45
N PHE A 81 8.06 -7.85 -29.37
CA PHE A 81 7.87 -9.31 -29.36
C PHE A 81 6.72 -9.75 -30.27
N LEU A 82 5.61 -9.01 -30.28
CA LEU A 82 4.45 -9.30 -31.13
C LEU A 82 4.75 -9.04 -32.61
N ASP A 83 5.42 -7.93 -32.93
CA ASP A 83 5.87 -7.62 -34.28
C ASP A 83 6.86 -8.67 -34.78
N GLN A 84 7.78 -9.15 -33.94
CA GLN A 84 8.69 -10.24 -34.30
C GLN A 84 7.93 -11.53 -34.63
N LYS A 85 6.89 -11.86 -33.85
CA LYS A 85 6.06 -13.06 -34.07
C LYS A 85 5.16 -12.97 -35.29
N LEU A 86 4.59 -11.80 -35.56
CA LEU A 86 3.63 -11.60 -36.64
C LEU A 86 4.33 -11.24 -37.96
N ASN A 87 5.30 -10.33 -37.94
CA ASN A 87 5.98 -9.80 -39.13
C ASN A 87 7.29 -10.55 -39.46
N GLY A 88 7.92 -11.20 -38.47
CA GLY A 88 9.16 -11.97 -38.67
C GLY A 88 8.97 -13.39 -39.24
N SER A 89 7.72 -13.85 -39.42
CA SER A 89 7.44 -15.16 -40.04
C SER A 89 7.43 -15.13 -41.57
N GLY A 90 7.38 -13.95 -42.19
CA GLY A 90 7.22 -13.77 -43.64
C GLY A 90 8.50 -13.48 -44.44
N SER A 91 9.66 -13.33 -43.81
CA SER A 91 10.89 -12.83 -44.47
C SER A 91 12.02 -13.87 -44.61
N SER A 92 11.70 -15.16 -44.56
CA SER A 92 12.64 -16.20 -45.00
C SER A 92 12.58 -16.40 -46.52
N GLU A 93 12.81 -15.32 -47.28
CA GLU A 93 13.25 -15.47 -48.67
C GLU A 93 14.78 -15.60 -48.65
N PRO A 94 15.34 -16.80 -48.91
CA PRO A 94 16.77 -16.93 -49.09
C PRO A 94 17.16 -16.13 -50.33
N GLN A 95 17.94 -15.07 -50.15
CA GLN A 95 18.58 -14.38 -51.28
C GLN A 95 19.59 -15.34 -51.91
N GLN A 96 19.16 -15.96 -53.01
CA GLN A 96 20.03 -16.52 -54.05
C GLN A 96 20.31 -15.45 -55.09
#